data_AF-W7PZL6-F1
#
_entry.id   AF-W7PZL6-F1
#
_cell.length_a   1.000
_cell.length_b   1.000
_cell.length_c   1.000
_cell.angle_alpha   90.00
_cell.angle_beta   90.00
_cell.angle_gamma   90.00
#
_symmetry.space_group_name_H-M   'P 1'
#
loop_
_entity.id
_entity.type
_entity.pdbx_description
1 polymer ?
#
loop_
_entity_poly.entity_id
_entity_poly.type
_entity_poly.pdbx_seq_one_letter_code
_entity_poly.pdbx_strand_id
1 'polypeptide(L)'
;MSDPGFTHDSPQSDTLNDFTPEPSEVRRVVVLISGSGSNLQALIDAQSHDELGGEIVAVVSNLANAHGLVRARDAGIDAVALPHREYDSREAYDGA
;
A
#
# COMPACT_ATOMS: atom_id res chain seq x y z
N MET A 1 -65.94 10.88 -18.71
CA MET A 1 -64.87 11.83 -18.39
C MET A 1 -64.11 11.25 -17.22
N SER A 2 -62.95 10.66 -17.49
CA SER A 2 -62.07 10.05 -16.48
C SER A 2 -60.73 10.75 -16.59
N ASP A 3 -60.30 11.39 -15.51
CA ASP A 3 -58.94 11.92 -15.36
C ASP A 3 -57.93 10.76 -15.39
N PRO A 4 -56.82 10.86 -16.14
CA PRO A 4 -55.69 9.98 -15.95
C PRO A 4 -54.90 10.48 -14.73
N GLY A 5 -54.84 9.66 -13.68
CA GLY A 5 -54.00 9.90 -12.52
C GLY A 5 -52.54 10.02 -12.94
N PHE A 6 -51.93 11.18 -12.65
CA PHE A 6 -50.50 11.40 -12.79
C PHE A 6 -49.80 10.63 -11.67
N THR A 7 -49.23 9.46 -11.99
CA THR A 7 -48.33 8.76 -11.07
C THR A 7 -47.12 9.66 -10.81
N HIS A 8 -46.92 10.01 -9.54
CA HIS A 8 -45.75 10.72 -9.07
C HIS A 8 -44.54 9.79 -9.24
N ASP A 9 -43.75 10.00 -10.29
CA ASP A 9 -42.43 9.42 -10.41
C ASP A 9 -41.52 10.17 -9.44
N SER A 10 -41.23 9.56 -8.30
CA SER A 10 -40.27 10.08 -7.33
C SER A 10 -38.88 10.01 -7.96
N PRO A 11 -38.12 11.11 -8.07
CA PRO A 11 -36.76 11.02 -8.58
C PRO A 11 -35.93 10.12 -7.64
N GLN A 12 -35.33 9.08 -8.20
CA GLN A 12 -34.32 8.28 -7.52
C GLN A 12 -33.26 9.23 -6.97
N SER A 13 -33.03 9.14 -5.66
CA SER A 13 -32.12 10.00 -4.91
C SER A 13 -30.69 9.85 -5.44
N ASP A 14 -30.22 10.85 -6.17
CA ASP A 14 -28.82 11.05 -6.61
C ASP A 14 -27.90 11.41 -5.41
N THR A 15 -27.98 10.66 -4.32
CA THR A 15 -27.05 10.81 -3.21
C THR A 15 -25.76 10.06 -3.51
N LEU A 16 -24.68 10.81 -3.78
CA LEU A 16 -23.26 10.43 -3.91
C LEU A 16 -22.66 9.66 -2.69
N ASN A 17 -23.50 9.10 -1.82
CA ASN A 17 -23.09 8.41 -0.58
C ASN A 17 -23.12 6.88 -0.70
N ASP A 18 -23.49 6.33 -1.87
CA ASP A 18 -23.69 4.89 -2.04
C ASP A 18 -22.48 4.16 -2.65
N PHE A 19 -21.32 4.83 -2.76
CA PHE A 19 -20.08 4.17 -3.12
C PHE A 19 -19.50 3.48 -1.87
N THR A 20 -20.01 2.30 -1.55
CA THR A 20 -19.31 1.37 -0.66
C THR A 20 -18.21 0.73 -1.50
N PRO A 21 -16.91 1.01 -1.25
CA PRO A 21 -15.86 0.30 -1.97
C PRO A 21 -15.99 -1.18 -1.62
N GLU A 22 -16.18 -2.01 -2.64
CA GLU A 22 -16.12 -3.46 -2.47
C GLU A 22 -14.81 -3.82 -1.76
N PRO A 23 -14.84 -4.69 -0.74
CA PRO A 23 -13.63 -5.11 -0.05
C PRO A 23 -12.69 -5.74 -1.07
N SER A 24 -11.63 -5.02 -1.45
CA SER A 24 -10.59 -5.57 -2.31
C SER A 24 -9.77 -6.55 -1.49
N GLU A 25 -9.18 -7.53 -2.15
CA GLU A 25 -8.14 -8.36 -1.54
C GLU A 25 -7.08 -7.47 -0.87
N VAL A 26 -6.51 -7.97 0.23
CA VAL A 26 -5.49 -7.27 1.01
C VAL A 26 -4.36 -6.85 0.07
N ARG A 27 -4.11 -5.54 0.00
CA ARG A 27 -3.10 -4.99 -0.91
C ARG A 27 -1.72 -5.35 -0.37
N ARG A 28 -0.92 -6.03 -1.18
CA ARG A 28 0.48 -6.35 -0.85
C ARG A 28 1.36 -5.14 -1.15
N VAL A 29 2.09 -4.67 -0.15
CA VAL A 29 2.94 -3.47 -0.19
C VAL A 29 4.40 -3.88 -0.04
N VAL A 30 5.25 -3.35 -0.92
CA VAL A 30 6.71 -3.43 -0.79
C VAL A 30 7.25 -2.02 -0.53
N VAL A 31 8.10 -1.86 0.49
CA VAL A 31 8.65 -0.57 0.89
C VAL A 31 10.12 -0.47 0.51
N LEU A 32 10.49 0.56 -0.25
CA LEU A 32 11.87 0.85 -0.64
C LEU A 32 12.49 1.88 0.32
N ILE A 33 13.68 1.60 0.86
CA ILE A 33 14.36 2.48 1.83
C ILE A 33 15.83 2.71 1.48
N SER A 34 16.39 3.82 1.97
CA SER A 34 17.80 4.17 1.77
C SER A 34 18.52 4.59 3.06
N GLY A 35 17.99 4.25 4.23
CA GLY A 35 18.53 4.75 5.50
C GLY A 35 17.81 4.25 6.74
N SER A 36 17.56 5.16 7.70
CA SER A 36 17.04 4.80 9.04
C SER A 36 15.65 4.20 9.04
N GLY A 37 14.83 4.53 8.04
CA GLY A 37 13.48 3.99 7.86
C GLY A 37 12.45 4.57 8.82
N SER A 38 12.46 5.88 9.11
CA SER A 38 11.42 6.52 9.95
C SER A 38 10.02 6.39 9.34
N ASN A 39 9.90 6.56 8.02
CA ASN A 39 8.63 6.34 7.32
C ASN A 39 8.24 4.86 7.34
N LEU A 40 9.21 3.95 7.22
CA LEU A 40 8.95 2.52 7.38
C LEU A 40 8.39 2.21 8.77
N GLN A 41 8.94 2.81 9.84
CA GLN A 41 8.39 2.63 11.18
C GLN A 41 6.93 3.08 11.26
N ALA A 42 6.60 4.26 10.72
CA ALA A 42 5.22 4.75 10.69
C ALA A 42 4.27 3.80 9.91
N LEU A 43 4.74 3.18 8.82
CA LEU A 43 3.97 2.21 8.06
C LEU A 43 3.78 0.89 8.81
N ILE A 44 4.81 0.41 9.52
CA ILE A 44 4.73 -0.77 10.39
C ILE A 44 3.75 -0.51 11.53
N ASP A 45 3.82 0.68 12.14
CA ASP A 45 2.91 1.09 13.20
C ASP A 45 1.47 1.12 12.66
N ALA A 46 1.23 1.72 11.49
CA ALA A 46 -0.10 1.74 10.86
C ALA A 46 -0.61 0.32 10.52
N GLN A 47 0.26 -0.59 10.05
CA GLN A 47 -0.13 -1.99 9.83
C GLN A 47 -0.52 -2.68 11.14
N SER A 48 0.24 -2.47 12.22
CA SER A 48 -0.05 -3.11 13.52
C SER A 48 -1.37 -2.65 14.14
N HIS A 49 -1.91 -1.52 13.69
CA HIS A 49 -3.22 -0.98 14.09
C HIS A 49 -4.32 -1.19 13.01
N ASP A 50 -4.06 -1.97 11.96
CA ASP A 50 -4.97 -2.16 10.81
C ASP A 50 -5.35 -0.85 10.06
N GLU A 51 -4.54 0.21 10.20
CA GLU A 51 -4.76 1.52 9.59
C GLU A 51 -4.09 1.68 8.22
N LEU A 52 -3.21 0.75 7.84
CA LEU A 52 -2.48 0.81 6.57
C LEU A 52 -3.38 0.54 5.34
N GLY A 53 -4.45 -0.25 5.50
CA GLY A 53 -5.30 -0.70 4.38
C GLY A 53 -4.63 -1.70 3.43
N GLY A 54 -3.57 -2.36 3.90
CA GLY A 54 -2.77 -3.34 3.18
C GLY A 54 -1.75 -4.03 4.10
N GLU A 55 -0.96 -4.93 3.52
CA GLU A 55 0.07 -5.71 4.21
C GLU A 55 1.43 -5.42 3.58
N ILE A 56 2.38 -4.94 4.38
CA ILE A 56 3.79 -4.84 4.07
C ILE A 56 4.36 -6.24 4.04
N VAL A 57 4.61 -6.73 2.83
CA VAL A 57 5.12 -8.09 2.61
C VAL A 57 6.64 -8.12 2.47
N ALA A 58 7.28 -7.00 2.12
CA ALA A 58 8.73 -6.91 2.04
C ALA A 58 9.26 -5.47 2.16
N VAL A 59 10.52 -5.36 2.59
CA VAL A 59 11.31 -4.13 2.59
C VAL A 59 12.58 -4.36 1.78
N VAL A 60 12.87 -3.45 0.85
CA VAL A 60 14.07 -3.49 0.03
C VAL A 60 14.90 -2.25 0.28
N SER A 61 16.21 -2.42 0.52
CA SER A 61 17.13 -1.30 0.63
C SER A 61 18.23 -1.31 -0.42
N ASN A 62 18.59 -0.14 -0.91
CA ASN A 62 19.80 0.04 -1.71
C ASN A 62 21.10 0.10 -0.87
N LEU A 63 21.01 0.02 0.47
CA LEU A 63 22.16 0.01 1.39
C LEU A 63 22.09 -1.21 2.31
N ALA A 64 23.15 -2.03 2.34
CA ALA A 64 23.20 -3.22 3.19
C ALA A 64 23.14 -2.92 4.70
N ASN A 65 23.59 -1.73 5.11
CA ASN A 65 23.63 -1.29 6.51
C ASN A 65 22.48 -0.34 6.87
N ALA A 66 21.44 -0.24 6.06
CA ALA A 66 20.28 0.57 6.39
C ALA A 66 19.60 0.07 7.68
N HIS A 67 19.51 0.92 8.69
CA HIS A 67 18.84 0.58 9.96
C HIS A 67 17.35 0.24 9.75
N GLY A 68 16.72 0.73 8.68
CA GLY A 68 15.35 0.32 8.34
C GLY A 68 15.20 -1.18 8.03
N LEU A 69 16.26 -1.87 7.60
CA LEU A 69 16.22 -3.34 7.42
C LEU A 69 16.11 -4.08 8.76
N VAL A 70 16.71 -3.53 9.82
CA VAL A 70 16.58 -4.09 11.18
C VAL A 70 15.13 -3.93 11.65
N ARG A 71 14.55 -2.73 11.49
CA ARG A 71 13.14 -2.46 11.83
C ARG A 71 12.16 -3.41 11.14
N ALA A 72 12.37 -3.68 9.85
CA ALA A 72 11.56 -4.62 9.09
C ALA A 72 11.62 -6.03 9.68
N ARG A 73 12.83 -6.54 9.95
CA ARG A 73 13.03 -7.87 10.53
C ARG A 73 12.44 -8.01 11.93
N ASP A 74 12.60 -6.98 12.76
CA ASP A 74 12.03 -6.95 14.11
C ASP A 74 10.50 -6.98 14.09
N ALA A 75 9.88 -6.43 13.04
CA ALA A 75 8.45 -6.49 12.78
C ALA A 75 7.99 -7.79 12.07
N GLY A 76 8.89 -8.73 11.82
CA GLY A 76 8.58 -9.98 11.11
C GLY A 76 8.38 -9.84 9.60
N ILE A 77 8.86 -8.75 9.00
CA ILE A 77 8.72 -8.46 7.57
C ILE A 77 10.01 -8.86 6.84
N ASP A 78 9.88 -9.51 5.68
CA ASP A 78 11.00 -9.89 4.83
C ASP A 78 11.82 -8.65 4.42
N ALA A 79 13.13 -8.69 4.59
CA ALA A 79 14.00 -7.52 4.41
C ALA A 79 15.29 -7.85 3.66
N VAL A 80 15.42 -7.31 2.45
CA VAL A 80 16.52 -7.57 1.51
C VAL A 80 17.31 -6.29 1.22
N ALA A 81 18.63 -6.42 1.14
CA ALA A 81 19.50 -5.38 0.61
C ALA A 81 19.91 -5.70 -0.83
N LEU A 82 19.73 -4.74 -1.73
CA LEU A 82 20.18 -4.76 -3.12
C LEU A 82 21.11 -3.56 -3.37
N PRO A 83 22.37 -3.63 -2.90
CA PRO A 83 23.32 -2.53 -3.07
C PRO A 83 23.67 -2.29 -4.54
N HIS A 84 23.47 -1.07 -5.02
CA HIS A 84 23.77 -0.68 -6.41
C HIS A 84 25.28 -0.76 -6.75
N ARG A 85 26.16 -0.90 -5.75
CA ARG A 85 27.63 -0.98 -5.92
C ARG A 85 28.17 -2.40 -6.09
N GLU A 86 27.33 -3.42 -6.05
CA GLU A 86 27.71 -4.80 -6.41
C GLU A 86 27.46 -5.11 -7.90
N TYR A 87 27.04 -4.10 -8.68
CA TYR A 87 26.87 -4.19 -10.12
C TYR A 87 27.82 -3.20 -10.80
N ASP A 88 28.85 -3.72 -11.46
CA ASP A 88 29.87 -2.94 -12.19
C ASP A 88 29.31 -2.20 -13.42
N SER A 89 28.03 -2.39 -13.78
CA SER A 89 27.38 -1.65 -14.86
C SER A 89 25.86 -1.48 -14.68
N ARG A 90 25.31 -0.44 -15.32
CA ARG A 90 23.90 -0.04 -15.27
C ARG A 90 22.98 -1.08 -15.93
N GLU A 91 23.49 -1.84 -16.89
CA GLU A 91 22.76 -2.91 -17.58
C GLU A 91 22.46 -4.12 -16.70
N ALA A 92 23.25 -4.37 -15.65
CA ALA A 92 22.99 -5.46 -14.71
C ALA A 92 21.94 -5.10 -13.63
N TYR A 93 21.68 -3.81 -13.42
CA TYR A 93 20.71 -3.30 -12.44
C TYR A 93 19.26 -3.31 -12.96
N ASP A 94 19.05 -3.10 -14.26
CA ASP A 94 17.71 -3.05 -14.87
C ASP A 94 17.11 -4.45 -15.18
N GLY A 95 17.87 -5.53 -14.97
CA GLY A 95 17.47 -6.91 -15.30
C GLY A 95 17.07 -7.81 -14.12
N ALA A 96 17.15 -7.32 -12.88
CA ALA A 96 16.90 -8.09 -11.66
C ALA A 96 15.47 -7.90 -11.10
#